data_AF-A0A1E7I6W5-F1
#
_entry.id   AF-A0A1E7I6W5-F1
#
_cell.length_a   1.000
_cell.length_b   1.000
_cell.length_c   1.000
_cell.angle_alpha   90.00
_cell.angle_beta   90.00
_cell.angle_gamma   90.00
#
_symmetry.space_group_name_H-M   'P 1'
#
loop_
_entity.id
_entity.type
_entity.pdbx_description
1 polymer ?
#
loop_
_entity_poly.entity_id
_entity_poly.type
_entity_poly.pdbx_seq_one_letter_code
_entity_poly.pdbx_strand_id
1 'polypeptide(L)'
;MAEEKISIEQLQASISGKGYDWEAGVTSVSELSEEEQNFLLGLPVTEEELEGMKEAIEASVETFSYPTSVDWRNHAGKDWTTPIRDQSSCASGMDFSVLAAMESRAKIQKNNPNLSIDLSEAYLLFCGCGKCCSTGWYFDPALNFIKNTGVADEKCYPYRPVDQDCKPCPDWKNRVWKIQDWSSIVNVSQRKQNLAASGPLIGGMAVYQDFLYYKGGVYRHTSGKLSGYSPKTIVGYDDNQKCWICKNSWGTGWGENGWFKIAYGQCDIDTRFNMYAIGKIIPAIEKGCGYATYALIDYYFAGTSRILWAYAGNRWRYRRIAKHEVAGIVKLLNESKRLYVCWNGNQITFVRGWKN
;
A
#
# COMPACT_ATOMS: atom_id res chain seq x y z
N MET A 1 0.85 -1.80 38.02
CA MET A 1 1.62 -0.61 38.44
C MET A 1 1.66 0.27 37.21
N ALA A 2 1.16 1.51 37.26
CA ALA A 2 1.19 2.39 36.09
C ALA A 2 2.65 2.61 35.68
N GLU A 3 2.99 2.34 34.42
CA GLU A 3 4.34 2.59 33.93
C GLU A 3 4.66 4.09 33.99
N GLU A 4 5.88 4.41 34.43
CA GLU A 4 6.32 5.79 34.62
C GLU A 4 6.48 6.46 33.24
N LYS A 5 5.62 7.44 32.91
CA LYS A 5 5.72 8.22 31.67
C LYS A 5 7.07 8.96 31.62
N ILE A 6 7.70 8.99 30.44
CA ILE A 6 8.94 9.74 30.22
C ILE A 6 8.71 11.24 30.51
N SER A 7 9.61 11.86 31.27
CA SER A 7 9.68 13.32 31.38
C SER A 7 10.21 13.92 30.07
N ILE A 8 9.44 14.83 29.48
CA ILE A 8 9.80 15.49 28.22
C ILE A 8 11.08 16.30 28.37
N GLU A 9 11.27 16.98 29.49
CA GLU A 9 12.47 17.78 29.77
C GLU A 9 13.72 16.89 29.81
N GLN A 10 13.62 15.73 30.47
CA GLN A 10 14.70 14.75 30.51
C GLN A 10 14.99 14.15 29.14
N LEU A 11 13.95 13.84 28.36
CA LEU A 11 14.10 13.34 26.99
C LEU A 11 14.80 14.37 26.11
N GLN A 12 14.34 15.62 26.10
CA GLN A 12 14.95 16.71 25.34
C GLN A 12 16.41 16.95 25.74
N ALA A 13 16.72 16.93 27.03
CA ALA A 13 18.10 17.02 27.52
C ALA A 13 18.95 15.83 27.04
N SER A 14 18.41 14.61 27.03
CA SER A 14 19.10 13.40 26.55
C SER A 14 19.37 13.44 25.05
N ILE A 15 18.38 13.88 24.25
CA ILE A 15 18.54 14.10 22.80
C ILE A 15 19.68 15.09 22.54
N SER A 16 19.64 16.25 23.19
CA SER A 16 20.67 17.28 23.04
C SER A 16 22.04 16.78 23.51
N GLY A 17 22.10 16.07 24.64
CA GLY A 17 23.34 15.51 25.18
C GLY A 17 23.99 14.46 24.29
N LYS A 18 23.20 13.73 23.49
CA LYS A 18 23.68 12.80 22.45
C LYS A 18 24.01 13.48 21.12
N GLY A 19 23.73 14.78 20.97
CA GLY A 19 23.93 15.51 19.73
C GLY A 19 22.97 15.06 18.60
N TYR A 20 21.80 14.53 18.96
CA TYR A 20 20.77 14.15 18.00
C TYR A 20 19.95 15.38 17.56
N ASP A 21 19.40 15.32 16.35
CA ASP A 21 18.74 16.43 15.64
C ASP A 21 17.22 16.26 15.54
N TRP A 22 16.63 15.36 16.31
CA TRP A 22 15.18 15.16 16.37
C TRP A 22 14.56 15.87 17.57
N GLU A 23 13.30 16.26 17.42
CA GLU A 23 12.57 17.04 18.41
C GLU A 23 11.52 16.18 19.11
N ALA A 24 11.51 16.22 20.44
CA ALA A 24 10.49 15.60 21.27
C ALA A 24 9.55 16.66 21.85
N GLY A 25 8.26 16.33 21.94
CA GLY A 25 7.24 17.14 22.59
C GLY A 25 5.93 16.38 22.76
N VAL A 26 4.96 17.00 23.43
CA VAL A 26 3.62 16.41 23.58
C VAL A 26 2.97 16.26 22.20
N THR A 27 2.44 15.08 21.94
CA THR A 27 1.68 14.70 20.74
C THR A 27 0.32 14.14 21.13
N SER A 28 -0.60 14.08 20.16
CA SER A 28 -1.89 13.40 20.33
C SER A 28 -1.77 11.95 20.78
N VAL A 29 -0.65 11.28 20.52
CA VAL A 29 -0.40 9.88 20.91
C VAL A 29 0.19 9.77 22.31
N SER A 30 1.10 10.67 22.69
CA SER A 30 1.72 10.67 24.02
C SER A 30 0.71 10.91 25.17
N GLU A 31 -0.40 11.57 24.83
CA GLU A 31 -1.49 11.89 25.76
C GLU A 31 -2.47 10.73 25.96
N LEU A 32 -2.48 9.75 25.04
CA LEU A 32 -3.31 8.56 25.15
C LEU A 32 -3.01 7.75 26.42
N SER A 33 -3.98 6.95 26.82
CA SER A 33 -3.77 5.89 27.81
C SER A 33 -2.86 4.79 27.27
N GLU A 34 -2.25 4.02 28.17
CA GLU A 34 -1.39 2.89 27.79
C GLU A 34 -2.16 1.83 26.98
N GLU A 35 -3.43 1.59 27.32
CA GLU A 35 -4.32 0.69 26.58
C GLU A 35 -4.53 1.17 25.13
N GLU A 36 -4.81 2.46 24.94
CA GLU A 36 -4.96 3.05 23.61
C GLU A 36 -3.65 3.03 22.82
N GLN A 37 -2.51 3.26 23.48
CA GLN A 37 -1.19 3.19 22.85
C GLN A 37 -0.87 1.76 22.36
N ASN A 38 -1.31 0.72 23.08
CA ASN A 38 -1.08 -0.67 22.67
C ASN A 38 -1.77 -1.00 21.33
N PHE A 39 -2.93 -0.40 21.03
CA PHE A 39 -3.57 -0.56 19.73
C PHE A 39 -2.76 0.04 18.57
N LEU A 40 -1.80 0.93 18.84
CA LEU A 40 -0.91 1.49 17.82
C LEU A 40 0.23 0.53 17.43
N LEU A 41 0.40 -0.56 18.20
CA LEU A 41 1.49 -1.54 18.12
C LEU A 41 1.01 -2.87 17.51
N GLY A 42 0.10 -2.79 16.53
CA GLY A 42 -0.60 -3.93 15.93
C GLY A 42 0.23 -4.81 14.98
N LEU A 43 1.54 -4.97 15.23
CA LEU A 43 2.38 -5.95 14.54
C LEU A 43 2.83 -7.02 15.53
N PRO A 44 2.18 -8.19 15.56
CA PRO A 44 2.65 -9.33 16.35
C PRO A 44 3.96 -9.84 15.76
N VAL A 45 4.99 -9.94 16.59
CA VAL A 45 6.30 -10.49 16.21
C VAL A 45 6.88 -11.24 17.39
N THR A 46 7.47 -12.40 17.12
CA THR A 46 8.26 -13.19 18.07
C THR A 46 9.76 -12.93 17.88
N GLU A 47 10.56 -13.15 18.93
CA GLU A 47 12.02 -13.01 18.81
C GLU A 47 12.64 -13.97 17.79
N GLU A 48 12.07 -15.17 17.61
CA GLU A 48 12.50 -16.13 16.59
C GLU A 48 12.30 -15.58 15.17
N GLU A 49 11.16 -14.94 14.92
CA GLU A 49 10.90 -14.28 13.63
C GLU A 49 11.90 -13.13 13.38
N LEU A 50 12.19 -12.34 14.42
CA LEU A 50 13.15 -11.23 14.31
C LEU A 50 14.57 -11.69 13.98
N GLU A 51 15.04 -12.76 14.63
CA GLU A 51 16.39 -13.27 14.36
C GLU A 51 16.47 -13.90 12.96
N GLY A 52 15.44 -14.67 12.55
CA GLY A 52 15.39 -15.24 11.21
C GLY A 52 15.39 -14.19 10.09
N MET A 53 14.79 -13.02 10.31
CA MET A 53 14.85 -11.93 9.33
C MET A 53 16.24 -11.26 9.28
N LYS A 54 16.92 -11.12 10.42
CA LYS A 54 18.27 -10.52 10.49
C LYS A 54 19.30 -11.36 9.72
N GLU A 55 19.28 -12.67 9.89
CA GLU A 55 20.19 -13.59 9.18
C GLU A 55 20.06 -13.46 7.66
N ALA A 56 18.84 -13.24 7.15
CA ALA A 56 18.62 -13.02 5.72
C ALA A 56 19.31 -11.73 5.22
N ILE A 57 19.36 -10.67 6.04
CA ILE A 57 19.95 -9.36 5.68
C ILE A 57 21.45 -9.46 5.46
N GLU A 58 22.15 -10.11 6.38
CA GLU A 58 23.61 -10.24 6.33
C GLU A 58 24.09 -11.06 5.12
N ALA A 59 23.24 -11.96 4.59
CA ALA A 59 23.54 -12.80 3.42
C ALA A 59 23.45 -12.07 2.05
N SER A 60 23.02 -10.81 1.99
CA SER A 60 22.71 -10.12 0.72
C SER A 60 23.63 -8.92 0.44
N VAL A 61 24.52 -9.02 -0.55
CA VAL A 61 25.34 -7.89 -1.02
C VAL A 61 25.24 -7.76 -2.54
N GLU A 62 24.38 -6.86 -3.00
CA GLU A 62 24.34 -6.41 -4.39
C GLU A 62 24.50 -4.89 -4.45
N THR A 63 25.22 -4.41 -5.47
CA THR A 63 25.44 -2.98 -5.71
C THR A 63 24.53 -2.51 -6.83
N PHE A 64 23.67 -1.52 -6.53
CA PHE A 64 22.76 -0.90 -7.48
C PHE A 64 23.05 0.60 -7.58
N SER A 65 22.75 1.20 -8.73
CA SER A 65 22.73 2.66 -8.91
C SER A 65 21.31 3.18 -8.71
N TYR A 66 21.13 4.11 -7.78
CA TYR A 66 19.87 4.80 -7.48
C TYR A 66 20.15 6.24 -7.05
N PRO A 67 19.15 7.16 -7.10
CA PRO A 67 19.31 8.53 -6.63
C PRO A 67 19.74 8.60 -5.16
N THR A 68 20.46 9.65 -4.75
CA THR A 68 20.86 9.83 -3.34
C THR A 68 19.69 10.11 -2.40
N SER A 69 18.54 10.50 -2.94
CA SER A 69 17.32 10.77 -2.17
C SER A 69 16.08 10.56 -3.02
N VAL A 70 15.03 10.02 -2.41
CA VAL A 70 13.70 9.90 -3.00
C VAL A 70 12.69 10.29 -1.93
N ASP A 71 11.76 11.18 -2.27
CA ASP A 71 10.62 11.50 -1.42
C ASP A 71 9.35 11.54 -2.27
N TRP A 72 8.49 10.53 -2.14
CA TRP A 72 7.24 10.48 -2.92
C TRP A 72 6.20 11.53 -2.54
N ARG A 73 6.38 12.23 -1.40
CA ARG A 73 5.58 13.41 -1.04
C ARG A 73 5.87 14.60 -1.95
N ASN A 74 7.07 14.63 -2.54
CA ASN A 74 7.48 15.62 -3.52
C ASN A 74 8.45 15.00 -4.53
N HIS A 75 7.92 14.25 -5.48
CA HIS A 75 8.69 13.69 -6.57
C HIS A 75 8.39 14.43 -7.87
N ALA A 76 9.39 15.14 -8.39
CA ALA A 76 9.27 16.03 -9.55
C ALA A 76 8.17 17.10 -9.39
N GLY A 77 8.06 17.70 -8.19
CA GLY A 77 7.11 18.78 -7.90
C GLY A 77 5.67 18.33 -7.66
N LYS A 78 5.45 17.02 -7.46
CA LYS A 78 4.12 16.42 -7.27
C LYS A 78 4.11 15.48 -6.08
N ASP A 79 2.99 15.45 -5.36
CA ASP A 79 2.74 14.48 -4.30
C ASP A 79 2.09 13.22 -4.89
N TRP A 80 2.72 12.08 -4.68
CA TRP A 80 2.28 10.77 -5.14
C TRP A 80 1.72 9.91 -4.02
N THR A 81 1.65 10.44 -2.80
CA THR A 81 1.17 9.76 -1.61
C THR A 81 -0.32 9.99 -1.40
N THR A 82 -0.87 9.49 -0.29
CA THR A 82 -2.26 9.73 0.14
C THR A 82 -2.30 10.47 1.47
N PRO A 83 -3.41 11.15 1.82
CA PRO A 83 -3.56 11.82 3.10
C PRO A 83 -3.26 10.91 4.28
N ILE A 84 -2.78 11.48 5.38
CA ILE A 84 -2.61 10.77 6.65
C ILE A 84 -3.97 10.31 7.15
N ARG A 85 -4.00 9.09 7.68
CA ARG A 85 -5.16 8.49 8.34
C ARG A 85 -4.86 8.17 9.79
N ASP A 86 -5.90 7.79 10.51
CA ASP A 86 -5.85 7.47 11.92
C ASP A 86 -6.50 6.10 12.17
N GLN A 87 -5.69 5.15 12.62
CA GLN A 87 -6.14 3.82 13.03
C GLN A 87 -6.85 3.82 14.37
N SER A 88 -6.68 4.89 15.17
CA SER A 88 -7.28 5.03 16.50
C SER A 88 -7.05 3.78 17.37
N SER A 89 -8.01 3.40 18.21
CA SER A 89 -7.92 2.27 19.14
C SER A 89 -8.17 0.91 18.47
N CYS A 90 -7.48 0.66 17.36
CA CYS A 90 -7.51 -0.60 16.63
C CYS A 90 -6.13 -0.94 16.07
N ALA A 91 -5.68 -2.18 16.27
CA ALA A 91 -4.41 -2.77 15.83
C ALA A 91 -4.32 -3.00 14.32
N SER A 92 -4.73 -2.02 13.53
CA SER A 92 -4.94 -2.09 12.09
C SER A 92 -3.83 -1.41 11.28
N GLY A 93 -2.71 -1.07 11.92
CA GLY A 93 -1.57 -0.39 11.26
C GLY A 93 -1.03 -1.15 10.03
N MET A 94 -1.18 -2.48 9.99
CA MET A 94 -0.83 -3.31 8.82
C MET A 94 -1.64 -2.88 7.60
N ASP A 95 -2.95 -2.75 7.76
CA ASP A 95 -3.90 -2.40 6.71
C ASP A 95 -3.62 -1.00 6.18
N PHE A 96 -3.47 -0.02 7.07
CA PHE A 96 -3.11 1.35 6.71
C PHE A 96 -1.77 1.39 5.96
N SER A 97 -0.78 0.63 6.42
CA SER A 97 0.53 0.59 5.77
C SER A 97 0.46 0.02 4.35
N VAL A 98 -0.24 -1.12 4.20
CA VAL A 98 -0.43 -1.81 2.94
C VAL A 98 -1.22 -0.95 1.95
N LEU A 99 -2.33 -0.36 2.38
CA LEU A 99 -3.19 0.43 1.48
C LEU A 99 -2.56 1.77 1.12
N ALA A 100 -1.87 2.46 2.04
CA ALA A 100 -1.15 3.67 1.69
C ALA A 100 -0.06 3.41 0.64
N ALA A 101 0.67 2.29 0.73
CA ALA A 101 1.63 1.89 -0.29
C ALA A 101 0.93 1.57 -1.63
N MET A 102 -0.17 0.80 -1.57
CA MET A 102 -0.94 0.38 -2.73
C MET A 102 -1.56 1.54 -3.51
N GLU A 103 -2.17 2.49 -2.81
CA GLU A 103 -2.76 3.69 -3.40
C GLU A 103 -1.70 4.59 -4.05
N SER A 104 -0.59 4.81 -3.34
CA SER A 104 0.52 5.61 -3.86
C SER A 104 1.10 4.96 -5.12
N ARG A 105 1.30 3.64 -5.12
CA ARG A 105 1.74 2.92 -6.32
C ARG A 105 0.73 2.93 -7.45
N ALA A 106 -0.57 2.97 -7.15
CA ALA A 106 -1.61 3.16 -8.17
C ALA A 106 -1.48 4.52 -8.85
N LYS A 107 -1.25 5.59 -8.07
CA LYS A 107 -0.98 6.95 -8.59
C LYS A 107 0.25 6.96 -9.49
N ILE A 108 1.37 6.41 -9.01
CA ILE A 108 2.65 6.34 -9.74
C ILE A 108 2.49 5.55 -11.04
N GLN A 109 1.93 4.33 -10.98
CA GLN A 109 1.74 3.46 -12.15
C GLN A 109 0.84 4.10 -13.22
N LYS A 110 -0.16 4.88 -12.80
CA LYS A 110 -1.07 5.59 -13.71
C LYS A 110 -0.54 6.96 -14.13
N ASN A 111 0.62 7.39 -13.63
CA ASN A 111 1.17 8.73 -13.82
C ASN A 111 0.14 9.83 -13.50
N ASN A 112 -0.65 9.61 -12.45
CA ASN A 112 -1.74 10.50 -12.06
C ASN A 112 -1.70 10.73 -10.53
N PRO A 113 -1.05 11.81 -10.04
CA PRO A 113 -1.02 12.13 -8.60
C PRO A 113 -2.40 12.43 -8.03
N ASN A 114 -3.35 12.85 -8.88
CA ASN A 114 -4.72 13.19 -8.53
C ASN A 114 -5.69 11.99 -8.72
N LEU A 115 -5.18 10.77 -8.89
CA LEU A 115 -6.03 9.58 -8.96
C LEU A 115 -6.82 9.46 -7.64
N SER A 116 -8.14 9.54 -7.74
CA SER A 116 -9.06 9.31 -6.62
C SER A 116 -9.18 7.81 -6.36
N ILE A 117 -8.21 7.28 -5.62
CA ILE A 117 -8.22 5.94 -5.05
C ILE A 117 -8.23 6.08 -3.53
N ASP A 118 -9.13 5.36 -2.88
CA ASP A 118 -9.39 5.40 -1.45
C ASP A 118 -9.86 4.00 -1.04
N LEU A 119 -8.93 3.15 -0.66
CA LEU A 119 -9.17 1.74 -0.34
C LEU A 119 -9.57 1.59 1.13
N SER A 120 -10.42 0.60 1.40
CA SER A 120 -10.96 0.37 2.73
C SER A 120 -9.99 -0.45 3.59
N GLU A 121 -9.40 0.18 4.61
CA GLU A 121 -8.62 -0.54 5.63
C GLU A 121 -9.49 -1.55 6.37
N ALA A 122 -10.76 -1.22 6.63
CA ALA A 122 -11.70 -2.14 7.26
C ALA A 122 -11.96 -3.38 6.40
N TYR A 123 -11.99 -3.24 5.07
CA TYR A 123 -12.22 -4.37 4.18
C TYR A 123 -11.01 -5.30 4.25
N LEU A 124 -9.80 -4.76 4.19
CA LEU A 124 -8.58 -5.56 4.30
C LEU A 124 -8.55 -6.29 5.64
N LEU A 125 -8.79 -5.59 6.75
CA LEU A 125 -8.72 -6.15 8.09
C LEU A 125 -9.80 -7.18 8.35
N PHE A 126 -11.07 -6.79 8.21
CA PHE A 126 -12.19 -7.59 8.70
C PHE A 126 -12.63 -8.69 7.73
N CYS A 127 -12.32 -8.57 6.43
CA CYS A 127 -12.52 -9.64 5.46
C CYS A 127 -11.28 -10.50 5.24
N GLY A 128 -10.09 -10.01 5.58
CA GLY A 128 -8.85 -10.78 5.50
C GLY A 128 -8.50 -11.48 6.81
N CYS A 129 -8.30 -10.71 7.88
CA CYS A 129 -7.97 -11.23 9.20
C CYS A 129 -9.20 -11.72 9.98
N GLY A 130 -10.32 -10.99 9.84
CA GLY A 130 -11.48 -11.15 10.71
C GLY A 130 -11.39 -10.21 11.91
N LYS A 131 -11.65 -10.74 13.10
CA LYS A 131 -11.74 -9.94 14.35
C LYS A 131 -10.37 -9.66 14.97
N CYS A 132 -9.55 -8.92 14.24
CA CYS A 132 -8.16 -8.66 14.60
C CYS A 132 -7.92 -7.23 15.09
N CYS A 133 -8.98 -6.49 15.44
CA CYS A 133 -8.83 -5.12 15.90
C CYS A 133 -8.03 -5.01 17.21
N SER A 134 -8.00 -6.07 18.05
CA SER A 134 -7.20 -6.11 19.28
C SER A 134 -5.83 -6.74 19.12
N THR A 135 -5.63 -7.57 18.10
CA THR A 135 -4.39 -8.35 17.94
C THR A 135 -3.49 -7.83 16.84
N GLY A 136 -4.06 -7.15 15.84
CA GLY A 136 -3.39 -6.92 14.57
C GLY A 136 -3.08 -8.22 13.85
N TRP A 137 -2.19 -8.13 12.86
CA TRP A 137 -1.85 -9.27 11.99
C TRP A 137 -0.60 -9.03 11.14
N TYR A 138 -0.23 -10.05 10.38
CA TYR A 138 1.09 -10.22 9.76
C TYR A 138 1.14 -9.77 8.29
N PHE A 139 2.34 -9.48 7.78
CA PHE A 139 2.56 -9.02 6.40
C PHE A 139 2.04 -10.00 5.35
N ASP A 140 2.48 -11.25 5.40
CA ASP A 140 2.16 -12.29 4.41
C ASP A 140 0.65 -12.51 4.20
N PRO A 141 -0.20 -12.72 5.23
CA PRO A 141 -1.63 -12.88 5.03
C PRO A 141 -2.30 -11.62 4.46
N ALA A 142 -1.91 -10.42 4.91
CA ALA A 142 -2.45 -9.17 4.36
C ALA A 142 -2.07 -8.98 2.88
N LEU A 143 -0.80 -9.20 2.54
CA LEU A 143 -0.27 -9.12 1.17
C LEU A 143 -0.89 -10.19 0.25
N ASN A 144 -1.07 -11.41 0.75
CA ASN A 144 -1.76 -12.48 0.03
C ASN A 144 -3.25 -12.17 -0.18
N PHE A 145 -3.90 -11.51 0.78
CA PHE A 145 -5.30 -11.10 0.63
C PHE A 145 -5.46 -10.06 -0.48
N ILE A 146 -4.63 -9.01 -0.51
CA ILE A 146 -4.71 -7.99 -1.58
C ILE A 146 -4.31 -8.52 -2.96
N LYS A 147 -3.49 -9.58 -3.01
CA LYS A 147 -3.16 -10.30 -4.25
C LYS A 147 -4.33 -11.15 -4.75
N ASN A 148 -4.87 -12.02 -3.89
CA ASN A 148 -5.84 -13.04 -4.29
C ASN A 148 -7.26 -12.48 -4.36
N THR A 149 -7.66 -11.68 -3.37
CA THR A 149 -9.02 -11.14 -3.21
C THR A 149 -9.12 -9.69 -3.67
N GLY A 150 -8.13 -8.86 -3.33
CA GLY A 150 -8.18 -7.42 -3.51
C GLY A 150 -9.00 -6.71 -2.44
N VAL A 151 -9.04 -5.38 -2.51
CA VAL A 151 -9.66 -4.52 -1.49
C VAL A 151 -10.62 -3.55 -2.14
N ALA A 152 -11.85 -3.50 -1.64
CA ALA A 152 -12.86 -2.54 -2.09
C ALA A 152 -12.55 -1.13 -1.56
N ASP A 153 -13.15 -0.11 -2.15
CA ASP A 153 -12.94 1.26 -1.70
C ASP A 153 -13.66 1.57 -0.38
N GLU A 154 -13.18 2.60 0.32
CA GLU A 154 -13.66 3.04 1.63
C GLU A 154 -15.16 3.33 1.64
N LYS A 155 -15.72 3.86 0.55
CA LYS A 155 -17.18 4.10 0.45
C LYS A 155 -17.99 2.81 0.40
N CYS A 156 -17.37 1.69 0.00
CA CYS A 156 -18.03 0.38 0.00
C CYS A 156 -18.10 -0.22 1.40
N TYR A 157 -17.09 0.04 2.23
CA TYR A 157 -16.98 -0.55 3.56
C TYR A 157 -16.18 0.36 4.50
N PRO A 158 -16.83 1.35 5.14
CA PRO A 158 -16.11 2.37 5.90
C PRO A 158 -15.35 1.83 7.11
N TYR A 159 -14.23 2.46 7.41
CA TYR A 159 -13.41 2.15 8.57
C TYR A 159 -14.06 2.59 9.87
N ARG A 160 -14.00 1.71 10.87
CA ARG A 160 -14.34 1.98 12.26
C ARG A 160 -13.33 1.23 13.14
N PRO A 161 -12.83 1.83 14.22
CA PRO A 161 -11.83 1.21 15.10
C PRO A 161 -12.49 0.23 16.08
N VAL A 162 -13.23 -0.73 15.55
CA VAL A 162 -13.93 -1.78 16.30
C VAL A 162 -14.13 -2.97 15.38
N ASP A 163 -14.17 -4.19 15.91
CA ASP A 163 -14.44 -5.37 15.10
C ASP A 163 -15.75 -5.26 14.31
N GLN A 164 -15.65 -5.45 12.99
CA GLN A 164 -16.78 -5.43 12.07
C GLN A 164 -16.94 -6.81 11.41
N ASP A 165 -18.18 -7.26 11.18
CA ASP A 165 -18.42 -8.45 10.36
C ASP A 165 -18.12 -8.12 8.89
N CYS A 166 -17.39 -8.98 8.17
CA CYS A 166 -17.15 -8.82 6.73
C CYS A 166 -18.44 -8.79 5.90
N LYS A 167 -19.01 -7.58 5.74
CA LYS A 167 -20.26 -7.30 5.01
C LYS A 167 -20.09 -6.04 4.17
N PRO A 168 -19.23 -6.08 3.13
CA PRO A 168 -19.04 -4.95 2.22
C PRO A 168 -20.30 -4.68 1.38
N CYS A 169 -20.35 -3.51 0.74
CA CYS A 169 -21.43 -3.12 -0.17
C CYS A 169 -21.73 -4.18 -1.25
N PRO A 170 -22.98 -4.31 -1.76
CA PRO A 170 -23.36 -5.41 -2.67
C PRO A 170 -22.52 -5.53 -3.95
N ASP A 171 -22.00 -4.41 -4.48
CA ASP A 171 -21.22 -4.36 -5.71
C ASP A 171 -19.70 -4.38 -5.50
N TRP A 172 -19.23 -4.72 -4.29
CA TRP A 172 -17.81 -4.70 -3.91
C TRP A 172 -16.88 -5.38 -4.91
N LYS A 173 -17.31 -6.49 -5.53
CA LYS A 173 -16.53 -7.27 -6.51
C LYS A 173 -16.10 -6.45 -7.73
N ASN A 174 -16.87 -5.42 -8.06
CA ASN A 174 -16.61 -4.51 -9.18
C ASN A 174 -15.74 -3.31 -8.77
N ARG A 175 -15.41 -3.19 -7.48
CA ARG A 175 -14.74 -2.05 -6.86
C ARG A 175 -13.37 -2.42 -6.29
N VAL A 176 -13.03 -3.72 -6.24
CA VAL A 176 -11.75 -4.15 -5.68
C VAL A 176 -10.55 -3.69 -6.48
N TRP A 177 -9.47 -3.35 -5.81
CA TRP A 177 -8.15 -3.22 -6.41
C TRP A 177 -7.28 -4.37 -5.92
N LYS A 178 -6.43 -4.90 -6.80
CA LYS A 178 -5.51 -6.02 -6.51
C LYS A 178 -4.07 -5.63 -6.80
N ILE A 179 -3.15 -6.41 -6.24
CA ILE A 179 -1.76 -6.44 -6.70
C ILE A 179 -1.51 -7.71 -7.51
N GLN A 180 -0.61 -7.64 -8.48
CA GLN A 180 -0.21 -8.79 -9.29
C GLN A 180 0.55 -9.83 -8.43
N ASP A 181 1.48 -9.36 -7.63
CA ASP A 181 2.39 -10.12 -6.78
C ASP A 181 3.00 -9.20 -5.71
N TRP A 182 3.76 -9.79 -4.80
CA TRP A 182 4.54 -9.09 -3.79
C TRP A 182 5.85 -9.85 -3.54
N SER A 183 6.85 -9.17 -2.99
CA SER A 183 8.15 -9.75 -2.65
C SER A 183 8.69 -9.13 -1.36
N SER A 184 9.42 -9.93 -0.59
CA SER A 184 10.21 -9.44 0.54
C SER A 184 11.57 -8.95 0.04
N ILE A 185 11.96 -7.75 0.47
CA ILE A 185 13.23 -7.11 0.14
C ILE A 185 14.05 -6.96 1.42
N VAL A 186 15.18 -7.63 1.37
CA VAL A 186 16.09 -7.76 2.49
C VAL A 186 17.25 -6.76 2.33
N ASN A 187 17.85 -6.70 1.15
CA ASN A 187 19.00 -5.84 0.88
C ASN A 187 18.65 -4.34 0.85
N VAL A 188 19.41 -3.51 1.57
CA VAL A 188 19.19 -2.05 1.66
C VAL A 188 19.28 -1.36 0.28
N SER A 189 20.23 -1.73 -0.56
CA SER A 189 20.35 -1.17 -1.92
C SER A 189 19.13 -1.51 -2.78
N GLN A 190 18.61 -2.73 -2.67
CA GLN A 190 17.39 -3.13 -3.40
C GLN A 190 16.14 -2.42 -2.86
N ARG A 191 16.06 -2.14 -1.55
CA ARG A 191 14.98 -1.31 -0.95
C ARG A 191 14.98 0.08 -1.56
N LYS A 192 16.16 0.74 -1.61
CA LYS A 192 16.33 2.07 -2.22
C LYS A 192 16.05 2.08 -3.72
N GLN A 193 16.49 1.04 -4.43
CA GLN A 193 16.17 0.87 -5.85
C GLN A 193 14.67 0.74 -6.09
N ASN A 194 13.96 -0.05 -5.28
CA ASN A 194 12.51 -0.20 -5.40
C ASN A 194 11.79 1.12 -5.11
N LEU A 195 12.17 1.82 -4.03
CA LEU A 195 11.62 3.14 -3.72
C LEU A 195 11.81 4.11 -4.88
N ALA A 196 13.00 4.14 -5.49
CA ALA A 196 13.30 5.02 -6.62
C ALA A 196 12.52 4.65 -7.90
N ALA A 197 12.42 3.36 -8.21
CA ALA A 197 11.89 2.91 -9.50
C ALA A 197 10.36 2.71 -9.49
N SER A 198 9.80 2.46 -8.32
CA SER A 198 8.58 1.66 -8.20
C SER A 198 7.59 2.21 -7.19
N GLY A 199 8.04 2.97 -6.20
CA GLY A 199 7.17 3.61 -5.22
C GLY A 199 7.34 3.07 -3.80
N PRO A 200 6.44 3.46 -2.88
CA PRO A 200 6.52 3.09 -1.47
C PRO A 200 6.60 1.59 -1.19
N LEU A 201 7.24 1.26 -0.06
CA LEU A 201 7.38 -0.07 0.52
C LEU A 201 6.60 -0.18 1.83
N ILE A 202 6.31 -1.41 2.22
CA ILE A 202 5.66 -1.74 3.50
C ILE A 202 6.72 -2.33 4.43
N GLY A 203 6.78 -1.93 5.69
CA GLY A 203 7.75 -2.49 6.65
C GLY A 203 7.23 -2.46 8.08
N GLY A 204 8.03 -2.96 9.00
CA GLY A 204 7.80 -2.88 10.44
C GLY A 204 8.94 -2.13 11.12
N MET A 205 8.70 -1.65 12.34
CA MET A 205 9.75 -1.13 13.21
C MET A 205 9.42 -1.39 14.68
N ALA A 206 10.45 -1.48 15.51
CA ALA A 206 10.35 -1.40 16.96
C ALA A 206 9.90 0.02 17.37
N VAL A 207 8.92 0.11 18.25
CA VAL A 207 8.44 1.37 18.82
C VAL A 207 8.84 1.43 20.27
N TYR A 208 9.59 2.46 20.63
CA TYR A 208 10.00 2.76 21.99
C TYR A 208 9.15 3.91 22.54
N GLN A 209 9.08 4.01 23.87
CA GLN A 209 8.27 5.02 24.55
C GLN A 209 8.59 6.47 24.12
N ASP A 210 9.85 6.79 23.81
CA ASP A 210 10.26 8.13 23.36
C ASP A 210 9.73 8.50 21.97
N PHE A 211 9.49 7.51 21.11
CA PHE A 211 8.92 7.72 19.77
C PHE A 211 7.48 8.28 19.81
N LEU A 212 6.73 8.02 20.89
CA LEU A 212 5.39 8.56 21.08
C LEU A 212 5.41 10.10 21.17
N TYR A 213 6.54 10.69 21.53
CA TYR A 213 6.76 12.12 21.68
C TYR A 213 7.42 12.77 20.44
N TYR A 214 7.64 12.03 19.35
CA TYR A 214 8.30 12.56 18.16
C TYR A 214 7.51 13.73 17.53
N LYS A 215 8.20 14.85 17.26
CA LYS A 215 7.65 16.06 16.61
C LYS A 215 8.34 16.42 15.29
N GLY A 216 9.60 16.04 15.10
CA GLY A 216 10.34 16.38 13.88
C GLY A 216 11.80 15.94 13.89
N GLY A 217 12.49 16.15 12.77
CA GLY A 217 13.90 15.78 12.59
C GLY A 217 14.11 14.29 12.31
N VAL A 218 15.36 13.81 12.38
CA VAL A 218 15.70 12.40 12.09
C VAL A 218 15.75 11.59 13.38
N TYR A 219 14.67 10.85 13.64
CA TYR A 219 14.52 10.09 14.87
C TYR A 219 15.67 9.08 15.06
N ARG A 220 16.21 9.08 16.28
CA ARG A 220 17.17 8.11 16.81
C ARG A 220 16.72 7.74 18.21
N HIS A 221 16.57 6.45 18.47
CA HIS A 221 16.13 6.01 19.79
C HIS A 221 17.10 6.51 20.87
N THR A 222 16.53 7.16 21.88
CA THR A 222 17.27 7.92 22.88
C THR A 222 17.08 7.35 24.27
N SER A 223 15.85 6.99 24.64
CA SER A 223 15.51 6.47 25.97
C SER A 223 14.14 5.79 25.99
N GLY A 224 13.80 5.14 27.10
CA GLY A 224 12.50 4.48 27.23
C GLY A 224 12.54 3.03 26.78
N LYS A 225 11.59 2.25 27.27
CA LYS A 225 11.51 0.81 26.97
C LYS A 225 10.89 0.57 25.61
N LEU A 226 11.13 -0.63 25.07
CA LEU A 226 10.38 -1.14 23.93
C LEU A 226 8.91 -1.25 24.34
N SER A 227 8.03 -0.59 23.59
CA SER A 227 6.59 -0.69 23.77
C SER A 227 6.01 -1.84 22.93
N GLY A 228 6.55 -2.05 21.73
CA GLY A 228 6.10 -3.11 20.82
C GLY A 228 6.55 -2.84 19.39
N TYR A 229 5.85 -3.41 18.41
CA TYR A 229 6.19 -3.28 17.00
C TYR A 229 5.01 -2.71 16.21
N SER A 230 5.29 -1.92 15.18
CA SER A 230 4.24 -1.25 14.41
C SER A 230 4.56 -1.23 12.91
N PRO A 231 3.60 -1.53 12.02
CA PRO A 231 3.81 -1.45 10.58
C PRO A 231 3.89 0.02 10.14
N LYS A 232 4.71 0.29 9.11
CA LYS A 232 4.93 1.62 8.54
C LYS A 232 4.99 1.55 7.02
N THR A 233 4.55 2.61 6.35
CA THR A 233 4.80 2.78 4.91
C THR A 233 6.07 3.58 4.73
N ILE A 234 7.07 3.03 4.07
CA ILE A 234 8.30 3.73 3.72
C ILE A 234 8.07 4.38 2.35
N VAL A 235 8.06 5.71 2.30
CA VAL A 235 7.77 6.50 1.08
C VAL A 235 9.03 7.12 0.48
N GLY A 236 10.19 6.90 1.06
CA GLY A 236 11.40 7.57 0.61
C GLY A 236 12.60 7.33 1.52
N TYR A 237 13.70 7.94 1.13
CA TYR A 237 14.97 7.96 1.86
C TYR A 237 15.80 9.19 1.47
N ASP A 238 16.76 9.53 2.31
CA ASP A 238 17.74 10.60 2.05
C ASP A 238 19.10 10.16 2.59
N ASP A 239 20.08 9.97 1.70
CA ASP A 239 21.44 9.55 2.07
C ASP A 239 22.28 10.66 2.68
N ASN A 240 21.93 11.93 2.45
CA ASN A 240 22.59 13.06 3.11
C ASN A 240 22.15 13.14 4.57
N GLN A 241 20.85 12.95 4.84
CA GLN A 241 20.29 12.86 6.20
C GLN A 241 20.44 11.48 6.84
N LYS A 242 20.84 10.47 6.05
CA LYS A 242 20.96 9.06 6.44
C LYS A 242 19.67 8.51 7.08
N CYS A 243 18.53 8.74 6.43
CA CYS A 243 17.23 8.40 7.00
C CYS A 243 16.25 7.79 6.00
N TRP A 244 15.33 6.98 6.53
CA TRP A 244 14.09 6.60 5.86
C TRP A 244 13.01 7.66 6.12
N ILE A 245 12.15 7.87 5.13
CA ILE A 245 10.98 8.76 5.20
C ILE A 245 9.74 7.89 5.25
N CYS A 246 8.94 8.05 6.30
CA CYS A 246 7.86 7.12 6.61
C CYS A 246 6.53 7.84 6.85
N LYS A 247 5.46 7.19 6.37
CA LYS A 247 4.07 7.53 6.68
C LYS A 247 3.61 6.73 7.90
N ASN A 248 2.99 7.40 8.86
CA ASN A 248 2.35 6.75 10.00
C ASN A 248 0.82 6.73 9.84
N SER A 249 0.13 6.04 10.75
CA SER A 249 -1.32 5.85 10.78
C SER A 249 -1.94 6.36 12.09
N TRP A 250 -1.30 7.33 12.75
CA TRP A 250 -1.72 7.84 14.07
C TRP A 250 -2.29 9.27 14.01
N GLY A 251 -2.88 9.62 12.85
CA GLY A 251 -3.44 10.93 12.62
C GLY A 251 -2.38 12.03 12.43
N THR A 252 -2.86 13.23 12.08
CA THR A 252 -1.99 14.40 11.81
C THR A 252 -1.52 15.11 13.08
N GLY A 253 -2.07 14.77 14.26
CA GLY A 253 -1.66 15.33 15.55
C GLY A 253 -0.32 14.81 16.07
N TRP A 254 0.25 13.79 15.42
CA TRP A 254 1.51 13.16 15.78
C TRP A 254 2.60 13.44 14.73
N GLY A 255 3.86 13.56 15.16
CA GLY A 255 5.01 13.74 14.26
C GLY A 255 4.96 15.00 13.39
N GLU A 256 5.53 14.91 12.20
CA GLU A 256 5.54 15.97 11.19
C GLU A 256 4.24 15.96 10.38
N ASN A 257 3.10 16.22 11.04
CA ASN A 257 1.75 16.04 10.50
C ASN A 257 1.50 14.61 10.01
N GLY A 258 1.78 13.61 10.84
CA GLY A 258 1.62 12.17 10.57
C GLY A 258 2.80 11.51 9.85
N TRP A 259 3.80 12.30 9.44
CA TRP A 259 5.04 11.82 8.86
C TRP A 259 6.14 11.74 9.91
N PHE A 260 7.18 10.96 9.61
CA PHE A 260 8.42 10.98 10.36
C PHE A 260 9.60 10.57 9.50
N LYS A 261 10.79 10.94 9.96
CA LYS A 261 12.07 10.43 9.46
C LYS A 261 12.76 9.64 10.56
N ILE A 262 13.39 8.54 10.20
CA ILE A 262 14.14 7.69 11.13
C ILE A 262 15.51 7.38 10.54
N ALA A 263 16.57 7.49 11.35
CA ALA A 263 17.92 7.20 10.88
C ALA A 263 18.05 5.73 10.44
N TYR A 264 18.91 5.49 9.45
CA TYR A 264 19.29 4.12 9.06
C TYR A 264 19.87 3.36 10.27
N GLY A 265 19.61 2.05 10.34
CA GLY A 265 20.10 1.20 11.42
C GLY A 265 19.41 1.42 12.76
N GLN A 266 18.20 2.00 12.79
CA GLN A 266 17.46 2.26 14.02
C GLN A 266 16.17 1.46 14.10
N CYS A 267 15.83 1.03 15.32
CA CYS A 267 14.53 0.46 15.65
C CYS A 267 14.09 -0.68 14.72
N ASP A 268 15.05 -1.50 14.33
CA ASP A 268 14.84 -2.69 13.50
C ASP A 268 14.27 -2.45 12.10
N ILE A 269 14.00 -1.20 11.71
CA ILE A 269 13.28 -0.87 10.46
C ILE A 269 14.00 -1.38 9.21
N ASP A 270 15.32 -1.44 9.28
CA ASP A 270 16.18 -1.93 8.21
C ASP A 270 17.22 -2.96 8.65
N THR A 271 17.34 -3.27 9.95
CA THR A 271 18.31 -4.22 10.52
C THR A 271 17.73 -5.57 10.88
N ARG A 272 16.42 -5.65 11.15
CA ARG A 272 15.73 -6.94 11.35
C ARG A 272 14.51 -7.04 10.46
N PHE A 273 13.66 -6.03 10.38
CA PHE A 273 12.49 -6.10 9.51
C PHE A 273 12.88 -6.10 8.03
N ASN A 274 12.22 -6.98 7.29
CA ASN A 274 12.16 -6.89 5.84
C ASN A 274 11.27 -5.73 5.40
N MET A 275 11.50 -5.24 4.18
CA MET A 275 10.55 -4.35 3.52
C MET A 275 9.88 -5.09 2.37
N TYR A 276 8.58 -4.94 2.22
CA TYR A 276 7.78 -5.64 1.24
C TYR A 276 7.45 -4.71 0.08
N ALA A 277 7.79 -5.15 -1.13
CA ALA A 277 7.39 -4.50 -2.37
C ALA A 277 6.14 -5.18 -2.93
N ILE A 278 5.24 -4.38 -3.47
CA ILE A 278 4.07 -4.85 -4.20
C ILE A 278 4.25 -4.59 -5.69
N GLY A 279 3.77 -5.52 -6.51
CA GLY A 279 3.84 -5.42 -7.96
C GLY A 279 2.79 -4.51 -8.56
N LYS A 280 2.43 -4.81 -9.81
CA LYS A 280 1.48 -4.01 -10.58
C LYS A 280 0.11 -3.95 -9.89
N ILE A 281 -0.45 -2.75 -9.80
CA ILE A 281 -1.79 -2.51 -9.32
C ILE A 281 -2.81 -2.79 -10.44
N ILE A 282 -3.80 -3.63 -10.14
CA ILE A 282 -4.83 -4.10 -11.07
C ILE A 282 -6.22 -3.71 -10.53
N PRO A 283 -6.94 -2.76 -11.16
CA PRO A 283 -8.32 -2.46 -10.76
C PRO A 283 -9.27 -3.60 -11.17
N ALA A 284 -10.36 -3.79 -10.41
CA ALA A 284 -11.41 -4.78 -10.70
C ALA A 284 -11.96 -4.64 -12.12
N ILE A 285 -12.17 -3.40 -12.52
CA ILE A 285 -12.72 -3.05 -13.81
C ILE A 285 -11.77 -2.08 -14.51
N GLU A 286 -10.95 -2.64 -15.39
CA GLU A 286 -10.13 -1.84 -16.29
C GLU A 286 -11.01 -1.24 -17.39
N LYS A 287 -11.13 0.08 -17.43
CA LYS A 287 -11.75 0.81 -18.55
C LYS A 287 -10.69 1.23 -19.53
N GLY A 288 -10.99 1.13 -20.82
CA GLY A 288 -10.08 1.61 -21.85
C GLY A 288 -10.70 1.54 -23.24
N CYS A 289 -10.07 2.23 -24.17
CA CYS A 289 -10.35 2.12 -25.59
C CYS A 289 -9.05 2.03 -26.36
N GLY A 290 -9.02 1.27 -27.44
CA GLY A 290 -7.81 1.08 -28.24
C GLY A 290 -8.05 0.20 -29.45
N TYR A 291 -7.05 0.13 -30.32
CA TYR A 291 -7.11 -0.79 -31.45
C TYR A 291 -6.89 -2.22 -30.99
N ALA A 292 -7.77 -3.13 -31.41
CA ALA A 292 -7.62 -4.55 -31.17
C ALA A 292 -6.63 -5.14 -32.18
N THR A 293 -5.76 -6.04 -31.70
CA THR A 293 -4.81 -6.78 -32.55
C THR A 293 -5.49 -7.93 -33.27
N TYR A 294 -6.41 -8.60 -32.58
CA TYR A 294 -7.18 -9.72 -33.11
C TYR A 294 -8.65 -9.52 -32.74
N ALA A 295 -9.55 -9.94 -33.61
CA ALA A 295 -10.97 -10.04 -33.29
C ALA A 295 -11.61 -11.19 -34.05
N LEU A 296 -12.50 -11.92 -33.39
CA LEU A 296 -13.22 -13.05 -33.96
C LEU A 296 -14.61 -13.13 -33.35
N ILE A 297 -15.50 -13.82 -34.05
CA ILE A 297 -16.79 -14.21 -33.50
C ILE A 297 -16.75 -15.70 -33.22
N ASP A 298 -17.01 -16.06 -31.97
CA ASP A 298 -17.16 -17.45 -31.54
C ASP A 298 -18.63 -17.86 -31.57
N TYR A 299 -18.89 -19.06 -32.12
CA TYR A 299 -20.22 -19.63 -32.35
C TYR A 299 -20.30 -21.02 -31.72
N TYR A 300 -21.19 -21.18 -30.73
CA TYR A 300 -21.54 -22.50 -30.23
C TYR A 300 -22.73 -23.06 -31.03
N PHE A 301 -22.48 -24.08 -31.86
CA PHE A 301 -23.51 -24.72 -32.70
C PHE A 301 -24.69 -25.33 -31.90
N ALA A 302 -24.47 -25.67 -30.63
CA ALA A 302 -25.50 -26.21 -29.73
C ALA A 302 -26.24 -25.14 -28.89
N GLY A 303 -25.97 -23.84 -29.08
CA GLY A 303 -26.53 -22.78 -28.24
C GLY A 303 -26.88 -21.48 -28.99
N THR A 304 -27.62 -20.60 -28.31
CA THR A 304 -27.95 -19.24 -28.82
C THR A 304 -26.84 -18.21 -28.56
N SER A 305 -25.79 -18.61 -27.83
CA SER A 305 -24.69 -17.73 -27.43
C SER A 305 -23.73 -17.47 -28.60
N ARG A 306 -23.55 -16.19 -28.90
CA ARG A 306 -22.57 -15.69 -29.87
C ARG A 306 -21.72 -14.67 -29.16
N ILE A 307 -20.40 -14.77 -29.29
CA ILE A 307 -19.48 -13.92 -28.55
C ILE A 307 -18.51 -13.26 -29.53
N LEU A 308 -18.52 -11.93 -29.58
CA LEU A 308 -17.45 -11.16 -30.19
C LEU A 308 -16.27 -11.14 -29.21
N TRP A 309 -15.13 -11.69 -29.62
CA TRP A 309 -13.87 -11.59 -28.92
C TRP A 309 -12.97 -10.56 -29.61
N ALA A 310 -12.26 -9.76 -28.83
CA ALA A 310 -11.22 -8.86 -29.33
C ALA A 310 -10.03 -8.82 -28.37
N TYR A 311 -8.82 -8.98 -28.88
CA TYR A 311 -7.59 -8.83 -28.11
C TYR A 311 -7.21 -7.35 -28.06
N ALA A 312 -7.51 -6.69 -26.94
CA ALA A 312 -7.35 -5.24 -26.75
C ALA A 312 -6.92 -4.90 -25.31
N GLY A 313 -5.98 -3.97 -25.18
CA GLY A 313 -5.35 -3.65 -23.90
C GLY A 313 -4.60 -4.86 -23.30
N ASN A 314 -3.83 -5.55 -24.13
CA ASN A 314 -3.00 -6.73 -23.79
C ASN A 314 -3.75 -7.94 -23.18
N ARG A 315 -5.04 -8.11 -23.50
CA ARG A 315 -5.80 -9.33 -23.19
C ARG A 315 -7.04 -9.47 -24.05
N TRP A 316 -7.63 -10.66 -24.05
CA TRP A 316 -8.93 -10.93 -24.66
C TRP A 316 -10.06 -10.24 -23.89
N ARG A 317 -10.88 -9.49 -24.63
CA ARG A 317 -12.14 -8.89 -24.21
C ARG A 317 -13.26 -9.55 -25.00
N TYR A 318 -14.48 -9.55 -24.45
CA TYR A 318 -15.61 -10.19 -25.09
C TYR A 318 -16.90 -9.37 -24.98
N ARG A 319 -17.82 -9.57 -25.93
CA ARG A 319 -19.20 -9.10 -25.81
C ARG A 319 -20.13 -10.16 -26.37
N ARG A 320 -21.17 -10.49 -25.62
CA ARG A 320 -22.28 -11.30 -26.15
C ARG A 320 -23.01 -10.47 -27.20
N ILE A 321 -23.25 -11.07 -28.36
CA ILE A 321 -23.89 -10.39 -29.49
C ILE A 321 -25.19 -11.10 -29.85
N ALA A 322 -26.23 -10.33 -30.14
CA ALA A 322 -27.52 -10.87 -30.56
C ALA A 322 -27.46 -11.39 -32.00
N LYS A 323 -28.38 -12.30 -32.36
CA LYS A 323 -28.45 -12.89 -33.72
C LYS A 323 -28.48 -11.81 -34.82
N HIS A 324 -29.21 -10.73 -34.60
CA HIS A 324 -29.37 -9.64 -35.58
C HIS A 324 -28.11 -8.77 -35.73
N GLU A 325 -27.24 -8.73 -34.72
CA GLU A 325 -25.99 -7.95 -34.78
C GLU A 325 -24.90 -8.67 -35.59
N VAL A 326 -25.00 -9.99 -35.74
CA VAL A 326 -23.95 -10.83 -36.33
C VAL A 326 -23.52 -10.35 -37.71
N ALA A 327 -24.48 -10.13 -38.63
CA ALA A 327 -24.17 -9.72 -39.99
C ALA A 327 -23.44 -8.37 -40.01
N GLY A 328 -23.84 -7.44 -39.14
CA GLY A 328 -23.19 -6.14 -38.98
C GLY A 328 -21.76 -6.26 -38.46
N ILE A 329 -21.52 -7.14 -37.49
CA ILE A 329 -20.18 -7.35 -36.92
C ILE A 329 -19.28 -8.10 -37.90
N VAL A 330 -19.78 -9.12 -38.60
CA VAL A 330 -19.01 -9.81 -39.66
C VAL A 330 -18.60 -8.83 -40.76
N LYS A 331 -19.54 -8.00 -41.20
CA LYS A 331 -19.25 -6.92 -42.16
C LYS A 331 -18.19 -5.96 -41.61
N LEU A 332 -18.34 -5.53 -40.35
CA LEU A 332 -17.37 -4.68 -39.68
C LEU A 332 -15.96 -5.28 -39.69
N LEU A 333 -15.83 -6.55 -39.31
CA LEU A 333 -14.54 -7.25 -39.24
C LEU A 333 -13.92 -7.45 -40.63
N ASN A 334 -14.72 -7.81 -41.63
CA ASN A 334 -14.22 -8.04 -42.99
C ASN A 334 -13.81 -6.75 -43.70
N GLU A 335 -14.52 -5.66 -43.46
CA GLU A 335 -14.33 -4.42 -44.20
C GLU A 335 -13.38 -3.43 -43.50
N SER A 336 -12.99 -3.67 -42.25
CA SER A 336 -12.12 -2.76 -41.48
C SER A 336 -10.68 -3.21 -41.48
N LYS A 337 -9.75 -2.30 -41.79
CA LYS A 337 -8.31 -2.56 -41.64
C LYS A 337 -7.86 -2.52 -40.18
N ARG A 338 -8.58 -1.77 -39.34
CA ARG A 338 -8.33 -1.64 -37.90
C ARG A 338 -9.65 -1.64 -37.15
N LEU A 339 -9.69 -2.37 -36.04
CA LEU A 339 -10.83 -2.41 -35.14
C LEU A 339 -10.51 -1.63 -33.88
N TYR A 340 -11.29 -0.59 -33.58
CA TYR A 340 -11.21 0.15 -32.33
C TYR A 340 -12.26 -0.38 -31.36
N VAL A 341 -11.83 -0.72 -30.15
CA VAL A 341 -12.66 -1.39 -29.13
C VAL A 341 -12.58 -0.58 -27.85
N CYS A 342 -13.71 -0.29 -27.22
CA CYS A 342 -13.76 0.13 -25.83
C CYS A 342 -14.22 -1.03 -24.95
N TRP A 343 -13.73 -1.05 -23.72
CA TRP A 343 -14.02 -2.11 -22.77
C TRP A 343 -14.20 -1.57 -21.35
N ASN A 344 -14.89 -2.37 -20.56
CA ASN A 344 -15.12 -2.22 -19.13
C ASN A 344 -14.85 -3.59 -18.47
N GLY A 345 -13.69 -3.75 -17.84
CA GLY A 345 -13.20 -5.07 -17.46
C GLY A 345 -12.99 -5.94 -18.70
N ASN A 346 -13.45 -7.20 -18.68
CA ASN A 346 -13.36 -8.07 -19.85
C ASN A 346 -14.46 -7.81 -20.88
N GLN A 347 -15.43 -6.93 -20.60
CA GLN A 347 -16.56 -6.70 -21.50
C GLN A 347 -16.25 -5.62 -22.51
N ILE A 348 -16.42 -5.92 -23.80
CA ILE A 348 -16.43 -4.92 -24.87
C ILE A 348 -17.72 -4.12 -24.74
N THR A 349 -17.60 -2.82 -24.52
CA THR A 349 -18.74 -1.89 -24.45
C THR A 349 -19.03 -1.29 -25.81
N PHE A 350 -18.02 -1.11 -26.64
CA PHE A 350 -18.14 -0.47 -27.95
C PHE A 350 -17.12 -1.04 -28.92
N VAL A 351 -17.51 -1.13 -30.19
CA VAL A 351 -16.62 -1.55 -31.28
C VAL A 351 -16.89 -0.68 -32.50
N ARG A 352 -15.81 -0.23 -33.16
CA ARG A 352 -15.88 0.56 -34.40
C ARG A 352 -14.79 0.14 -35.36
N GLY A 353 -15.15 0.05 -36.62
CA GLY A 353 -14.25 -0.22 -37.73
C GLY A 353 -13.78 1.07 -38.40
N TRP A 354 -12.51 1.11 -38.83
CA TRP A 354 -11.99 2.18 -39.67
C TRP A 354 -11.59 1.60 -41.04
N LYS A 355 -12.14 2.22 -42.08
CA LYS A 355 -11.67 2.13 -43.46
C LYS A 355 -10.77 3.33 -43.68
N ASN A 356 -9.55 3.12 -44.15
CA ASN A 356 -8.80 4.24 -44.71
C ASN A 356 -9.45 4.64 -46.03
#